data_AF-A0A2N6AA54-F1
#
_entry.id   AF-A0A2N6AA54-F1
#
_cell.length_a   1.000
_cell.length_b   1.000
_cell.length_c   1.000
_cell.angle_alpha   90.00
_cell.angle_beta   90.00
_cell.angle_gamma   90.00
#
_symmetry.space_group_name_H-M   'P 1'
#
loop_
_entity.id
_entity.type
_entity.pdbx_description
1 polymer ?
#
loop_
_entity_poly.entity_id
_entity_poly.type
_entity_poly.pdbx_seq_one_letter_code
_entity_poly.pdbx_strand_id
1 'polypeptide(L)' 'MENLFKKINNKINGVILSFFTTGIVLIIVAILVAWTEFVLRLLVALFILLIAYTFIYASYKLRSIKKEIEKHFKF' A
#
# COMPACT_ATOMS: atom_id res chain seq x y z
N MET A 1 -27.11 3.27 11.07
CA MET A 1 -25.83 3.83 10.57
C MET A 1 -24.66 2.83 10.61
N GLU A 2 -24.69 1.78 11.42
CA GLU A 2 -23.61 0.76 11.53
C GLU A 2 -23.25 0.04 10.22
N ASN A 3 -24.23 -0.26 9.36
CA ASN A 3 -23.97 -1.01 8.12
C ASN A 3 -23.12 -0.24 7.10
N LEU A 4 -23.16 1.09 7.10
CA LEU A 4 -22.34 1.91 6.21
C LEU A 4 -20.88 1.92 6.66
N PHE A 5 -20.63 2.07 7.96
CA PHE A 5 -19.28 2.01 8.54
C PHE A 5 -18.64 0.64 8.33
N LYS A 6 -19.38 -0.46 8.52
CA LYS A 6 -18.87 -1.82 8.28
C LYS A 6 -18.51 -2.06 6.81
N LYS A 7 -19.31 -1.52 5.88
CA LYS A 7 -19.07 -1.60 4.43
C LYS A 7 -17.86 -0.77 4.01
N ILE A 8 -17.69 0.43 4.57
CA ILE A 8 -16.50 1.27 4.38
C ILE A 8 -15.27 0.57 4.94
N ASN A 9 -15.38 -0.04 6.11
CA ASN A 9 -14.27 -0.72 6.77
C ASN A 9 -13.75 -1.92 5.94
N ASN A 10 -14.66 -2.73 5.40
CA ASN A 10 -14.29 -3.83 4.50
C ASN A 10 -13.67 -3.33 3.19
N LYS A 11 -14.16 -2.21 2.65
CA LYS A 11 -13.63 -1.63 1.42
C LYS A 11 -12.22 -1.07 1.62
N ILE A 12 -11.97 -0.40 2.74
CA ILE A 12 -10.64 0.08 3.14
C ILE A 12 -9.70 -1.10 3.37
N ASN A 13 -10.16 -2.18 3.99
CA ASN A 13 -9.34 -3.38 4.18
C ASN A 13 -8.96 -4.04 2.84
N GLY A 14 -9.90 -4.07 1.89
CA GLY A 14 -9.62 -4.52 0.53
C GLY A 14 -8.59 -3.64 -0.17
N VAL A 15 -8.72 -2.32 -0.06
CA VAL A 15 -7.75 -1.36 -0.63
C VAL A 15 -6.37 -1.52 -0.01
N ILE A 16 -6.27 -1.71 1.31
CA ILE A 16 -5.00 -1.99 2.00
C ILE A 16 -4.39 -3.30 1.47
N LEU A 17 -5.18 -4.36 1.31
CA LEU A 17 -4.71 -5.63 0.77
C LEU A 17 -4.24 -5.50 -0.69
N SER A 18 -4.99 -4.77 -1.51
CA SER A 18 -4.62 -4.47 -2.90
C SER A 18 -3.32 -3.66 -2.99
N PHE A 19 -3.14 -2.65 -2.13
CA PHE A 19 -1.89 -1.89 -2.09
C PHE A 19 -0.71 -2.72 -1.61
N PHE A 20 -0.92 -3.59 -0.63
CA PHE A 20 0.11 -4.50 -0.13
C PHE A 20 0.54 -5.50 -1.20
N THR A 21 -0.41 -6.14 -1.88
CA THR A 21 -0.13 -7.09 -2.97
C THR A 21 0.53 -6.41 -4.16
N THR A 22 0.06 -5.23 -4.56
CA THR A 22 0.68 -4.44 -5.65
C THR A 22 2.10 -4.02 -5.29
N GLY A 23 2.36 -3.60 -4.04
CA GLY A 23 3.69 -3.27 -3.56
C GLY A 23 4.66 -4.46 -3.61
N ILE A 24 4.19 -5.66 -3.25
CA ILE A 24 4.99 -6.90 -3.37
C ILE A 24 5.33 -7.21 -4.83
N VAL A 25 4.34 -7.13 -5.73
CA VAL A 25 4.56 -7.36 -7.16
C VAL A 25 5.57 -6.36 -7.73
N LEU A 26 5.48 -5.09 -7.34
CA LEU A 26 6.44 -4.05 -7.73
C LEU A 26 7.86 -4.35 -7.23
N ILE A 27 8.03 -4.91 -6.03
CA ILE A 27 9.33 -5.34 -5.52
C ILE A 27 9.91 -6.47 -6.38
N ILE A 28 9.08 -7.47 -6.74
CA ILE A 28 9.51 -8.58 -7.60
C ILE A 28 9.93 -8.05 -8.97
N VAL A 29 9.15 -7.14 -9.56
CA VAL A 29 9.48 -6.49 -10.83
C VAL A 29 10.79 -5.71 -10.71
N ALA A 30 11.01 -4.96 -9.63
CA ALA A 30 12.27 -4.23 -9.42
C ALA A 30 13.49 -5.16 -9.35
N ILE A 31 13.35 -6.34 -8.72
CA ILE A 31 14.42 -7.35 -8.65
C ILE A 31 14.68 -7.98 -10.01
N LEU A 32 13.65 -8.38 -10.77
CA LEU A 32 13.81 -8.86 -12.15
C LEU A 32 14.47 -7.78 -12.99
N VAL A 33 14.01 -6.54 -12.80
CA VAL A 33 14.57 -5.31 -13.33
C VAL A 33 15.93 -4.96 -12.66
N ALA A 34 16.67 -5.82 -11.97
CA ALA A 34 18.09 -5.53 -11.59
C ALA A 34 19.19 -6.28 -12.40
N TRP A 35 18.86 -7.42 -13.03
CA TRP A 35 19.68 -8.27 -13.93
C TRP A 35 20.08 -7.90 -15.41
N THR A 36 19.73 -6.75 -15.98
CA THR A 36 20.03 -6.24 -17.35
C THR A 36 20.56 -4.80 -17.24
N GLU A 37 21.14 -4.25 -18.31
CA GLU A 37 22.10 -3.12 -18.31
C GLU A 37 21.93 -2.02 -17.24
N PHE A 38 23.05 -1.68 -16.59
CA PHE A 38 23.14 -1.30 -15.17
C PHE A 38 22.51 0.06 -14.76
N VAL A 39 22.67 1.12 -15.55
CA VAL A 39 22.43 2.51 -15.06
C VAL A 39 20.96 2.92 -15.11
N LEU A 40 20.31 2.77 -16.27
CA LEU A 40 18.88 3.11 -16.44
C LEU A 40 17.99 2.25 -15.52
N ARG A 41 18.48 1.05 -15.24
CA ARG A 41 17.79 -0.01 -14.53
C ARG A 41 17.81 0.17 -13.01
N LEU A 42 18.92 0.66 -12.48
CA LEU A 42 19.03 1.09 -11.08
C LEU A 42 18.02 2.21 -10.77
N LEU A 43 17.94 3.22 -11.64
CA LEU A 43 16.99 4.34 -11.50
C LEU A 43 15.53 3.88 -11.54
N VAL A 44 15.18 2.98 -12.46
CA VAL A 44 13.81 2.44 -12.57
C VAL A 44 13.47 1.58 -11.35
N ALA A 45 14.38 0.71 -10.90
CA ALA A 45 14.17 -0.08 -9.69
C ALA A 45 13.97 0.80 -8.45
N LEU A 46 14.76 1.88 -8.31
CA LEU A 46 14.66 2.82 -7.19
C LEU A 46 13.35 3.62 -7.23
N PHE A 47 12.90 4.00 -8.43
CA PHE A 47 11.61 4.66 -8.63
C PHE A 47 10.43 3.73 -8.26
N ILE A 48 10.48 2.47 -8.69
CA ILE A 48 9.49 1.46 -8.32
C ILE A 48 9.49 1.22 -6.81
N LEU A 49 10.66 1.18 -6.18
CA LEU A 49 10.81 1.01 -4.73
C LEU A 49 10.18 2.17 -3.95
N LEU A 50 10.41 3.42 -4.41
CA LEU A 50 9.79 4.62 -3.84
C LEU A 50 8.26 4.55 -3.93
N ILE A 51 7.71 4.15 -5.08
CA ILE A 51 6.26 3.98 -5.25
C ILE A 51 5.72 2.91 -4.30
N ALA A 52 6.38 1.75 -4.22
CA ALA A 52 6.00 0.68 -3.31
C ALA A 52 6.01 1.15 -1.84
N TYR A 53 7.05 1.89 -1.43
CA TYR A 53 7.15 2.46 -0.09
C TYR A 53 6.01 3.45 0.19
N THR A 54 5.65 4.26 -0.81
CA THR A 54 4.54 5.21 -0.71
C THR A 54 3.21 4.48 -0.48
N PHE A 55 2.97 3.36 -1.19
CA PHE A 55 1.77 2.55 -1.00
C PHE A 55 1.70 1.82 0.34
N ILE A 56 2.84 1.33 0.82
CA ILE A 56 2.95 0.73 2.15
C ILE A 56 2.68 1.79 3.23
N TYR A 57 3.31 2.97 3.12
CA TYR A 57 3.10 4.07 4.05
C TYR A 57 1.65 4.57 4.03
N ALA A 58 1.05 4.71 2.84
CA ALA A 58 -0.36 5.08 2.68
C ALA A 58 -1.28 4.05 3.36
N SER A 59 -0.99 2.76 3.21
CA SER A 59 -1.75 1.69 3.88
C SER A 59 -1.63 1.75 5.40
N TYR A 60 -0.43 2.01 5.94
CA TYR A 60 -0.22 2.22 7.38
C TYR A 60 -0.96 3.46 7.88
N LYS A 61 -0.91 4.57 7.14
CA LYS A 61 -1.58 5.82 7.49
C LYS A 61 -3.11 5.66 7.46
N LEU A 62 -3.64 4.98 6.45
CA LEU A 62 -5.06 4.61 6.37
C LEU A 62 -5.50 3.74 7.55
N ARG A 63 -4.65 2.79 7.98
CA ARG A 63 -4.92 1.96 9.16
C ARG A 63 -4.90 2.77 10.45
N SER A 64 -4.03 3.77 10.57
CA SER A 64 -4.00 4.70 11.71
C SER A 64 -5.28 5.54 11.77
N ILE A 65 -5.68 6.15 10.65
CA ILE A 65 -6.90 6.94 10.53
C ILE A 65 -8.12 6.07 10.87
N LYS A 66 -8.18 4.84 10.37
CA LYS A 66 -9.23 3.87 10.72
C LYS A 66 -9.31 3.65 12.24
N LYS A 67 -8.17 3.41 12.90
CA LYS A 67 -8.12 3.23 14.37
C LYS A 67 -8.58 4.49 15.11
N GLU A 68 -8.23 5.66 14.61
CA GLU A 68 -8.59 6.94 15.23
C GLU A 68 -10.10 7.21 15.13
N ILE A 69 -10.70 6.91 13.98
CA ILE A 69 -12.14 6.98 13.74
C ILE A 69 -12.88 5.99 14.67
N GLU A 70 -12.40 4.75 14.77
CA GLU A 70 -12.97 3.72 15.65
C GLU A 70 -12.92 4.17 17.13
N LYS A 71 -11.82 4.80 17.54
CA LYS A 71 -11.64 5.34 18.90
C LYS A 71 -12.51 6.57 19.20
N HIS A 72 -12.72 7.46 18.23
CA HIS A 72 -13.56 8.66 18.39
C HIS A 72 -15.05 8.35 18.31
N PHE A 73 -15.46 7.40 17.47
CA PHE A 73 -16.87 7.03 17.30
C PHE A 73 -17.37 5.97 18.28
N LYS A 74 -16.54 5.49 19.22
CA LYS A 74 -16.91 4.53 20.28
C LYS A 74 -17.88 3.43 19.79
N PHE A 75 -17.40 2.61 18.86
CA PHE A 75 -17.94 1.27 18.64
C PHE A 75 -16.97 0.23 19.19
#